data_AF-X0XEP9-F1
#
_entry.id   AF-X0XEP9-F1
#
_cell.length_a   1.000
_cell.length_b   1.000
_cell.length_c   1.000
_cell.angle_alpha   90.00
_cell.angle_beta   90.00
_cell.angle_gamma   90.00
#
_symmetry.space_group_name_H-M   'P 1'
#
loop_
_entity.id
_entity.type
_entity.pdbx_description
1 polymer ?
#
loop_
_entity_poly.entity_id
_entity_poly.type
_entity_poly.pdbx_seq_one_letter_code
_entity_poly.pdbx_strand_id
1 'polypeptide(L)'
;RVWSSVAPHELRSEAWEALELPGCFSQVEPAYWSTFHLGTPAPPVPVLLHAALGMEGGHAREEWMRVLNFLGLRWQQGALPPDHLAPGCEALAIAIDREDEVMVSELRERYLLPWCKFAHERLTDDPGTMRVLAERFESDLRLLASL
;
A
#
# COMPACT_ATOMS: atom_id res chain seq x y z
N ARG A 1 -1.52 5.45 -9.28
CA ARG A 1 -0.77 6.27 -10.28
C ARG A 1 0.11 7.33 -9.62
N VAL A 2 -0.43 8.10 -8.68
CA VAL A 2 0.28 9.21 -7.98
C VAL A 2 1.58 8.76 -7.28
N TRP A 3 1.59 7.55 -6.71
CA TRP A 3 2.78 6.99 -6.02
C TRP A 3 3.88 6.46 -6.96
N SER A 4 3.70 6.56 -8.28
CA SER A 4 4.76 6.21 -9.23
C SER A 4 5.88 7.25 -9.21
N SER A 5 7.13 6.82 -9.33
CA SER A 5 8.30 7.71 -9.37
C SER A 5 8.30 8.67 -10.57
N VAL A 6 7.55 8.33 -11.63
CA VAL A 6 7.38 9.19 -12.81
C VAL A 6 6.19 10.15 -12.71
N ALA A 7 5.39 10.08 -11.64
CA ALA A 7 4.33 11.05 -11.43
C ALA A 7 4.91 12.43 -11.05
N PRO A 8 4.22 13.55 -11.37
CA PRO A 8 4.58 14.87 -10.88
C PRO A 8 4.58 14.96 -9.34
N HIS A 9 5.42 15.82 -8.78
CA HIS A 9 5.53 16.02 -7.33
C HIS A 9 4.26 16.64 -6.74
N GLU A 10 3.61 17.53 -7.50
CA GLU A 10 2.39 18.24 -7.12
C GLU A 10 1.27 17.25 -6.82
N LEU A 11 1.10 16.22 -7.66
CA LEU A 11 0.09 15.18 -7.44
C LEU A 11 0.33 14.40 -6.14
N ARG A 12 1.60 14.15 -5.78
CA ARG A 12 1.94 13.47 -4.53
C ARG A 12 1.65 14.34 -3.32
N SER A 13 1.95 15.64 -3.41
CA SER A 13 1.63 16.60 -2.35
C SER A 13 0.13 16.72 -2.14
N GLU A 14 -0.65 16.84 -3.22
CA GLU A 14 -2.12 16.86 -3.16
C GLU A 14 -2.69 15.57 -2.54
N ALA A 15 -2.19 14.40 -2.95
CA ALA A 15 -2.63 13.13 -2.37
C ALA A 15 -2.26 12.99 -0.90
N TRP A 16 -1.09 13.48 -0.48
CA TRP A 16 -0.66 13.46 0.92
C TRP A 16 -1.57 14.29 1.81
N GLU A 17 -1.95 15.49 1.34
CA GLU A 17 -2.87 16.39 2.02
C GLU A 17 -4.29 15.82 2.06
N ALA A 18 -4.78 15.29 0.93
CA ALA A 18 -6.12 14.69 0.85
C ALA A 18 -6.29 13.45 1.75
N LEU A 19 -5.20 12.75 2.05
CA LEU A 19 -5.16 11.62 2.97
C LEU A 19 -4.90 12.05 4.44
N GLU A 20 -4.81 13.36 4.71
CA GLU A 20 -4.54 13.94 6.03
C GLU A 20 -3.29 13.34 6.71
N LEU A 21 -2.27 13.02 5.89
CA LEU A 21 -1.05 12.40 6.38
C LEU A 21 -0.16 13.41 7.11
N PRO A 22 0.64 12.98 8.11
CA PRO A 22 1.44 13.89 8.91
C PRO A 22 2.44 14.72 8.11
N GLY A 23 2.52 16.01 8.41
CA GLY A 23 3.48 16.94 7.79
C GLY A 23 3.19 17.24 6.31
N CYS A 24 4.16 17.83 5.62
CA CYS A 24 4.07 18.09 4.19
C CYS A 24 4.89 17.06 3.40
N PHE A 25 4.39 16.59 2.25
CA PHE A 25 5.08 15.58 1.45
C PHE A 25 6.52 15.99 1.12
N SER A 26 6.77 17.24 0.75
CA SER A 26 8.12 17.74 0.43
C SER A 26 9.14 17.58 1.57
N GLN A 27 8.70 17.57 2.83
CA GLN A 27 9.57 17.41 3.99
C GLN A 27 9.92 15.94 4.27
N VAL A 28 9.04 15.03 3.86
CA VAL A 28 9.18 13.58 4.11
C VAL A 28 9.54 12.79 2.85
N GLU A 29 9.53 13.43 1.68
CA GLU A 29 9.74 12.81 0.38
C GLU A 29 11.06 12.00 0.32
N PRO A 30 12.22 12.51 0.79
CA PRO A 30 13.44 11.71 0.81
C PRO A 30 13.30 10.43 1.63
N ALA A 31 12.71 10.52 2.83
CA ALA A 31 12.49 9.39 3.72
C ALA A 31 11.48 8.40 3.09
N TYR A 32 10.41 8.90 2.49
CA TYR A 32 9.42 8.09 1.79
C TYR A 32 10.05 7.26 0.68
N TRP A 33 10.86 7.88 -0.19
CA TRP A 33 11.52 7.16 -1.28
C TRP A 33 12.53 6.15 -0.75
N SER A 34 13.36 6.51 0.23
CA SER A 34 14.35 5.60 0.82
C SER A 34 13.75 4.44 1.59
N THR A 35 12.54 4.59 2.14
CA THR A 35 11.88 3.53 2.91
C THR A 35 11.10 2.58 2.02
N PHE A 36 10.39 3.10 1.01
CA PHE A 36 9.39 2.31 0.29
C PHE A 36 9.79 1.90 -1.13
N HIS A 37 10.75 2.59 -1.75
CA HIS A 37 11.00 2.48 -3.19
C HIS A 37 12.47 2.30 -3.57
N LEU A 38 13.40 2.86 -2.78
CA LEU A 38 14.84 2.82 -3.04
C LEU A 38 15.54 1.96 -1.99
N GLY A 39 16.50 1.15 -2.42
CA GLY A 39 17.34 0.34 -1.53
C GLY A 39 18.04 -0.79 -2.28
N THR A 40 19.13 -1.31 -1.71
CA THR A 40 19.91 -2.40 -2.29
C THR A 40 20.02 -3.54 -1.27
N PRO A 41 19.63 -4.79 -1.60
CA PRO A 41 19.09 -5.25 -2.89
C PRO A 41 17.61 -4.87 -3.13
N ALA A 42 16.92 -4.33 -2.12
CA ALA A 42 15.52 -3.90 -2.16
C ALA A 42 15.29 -2.79 -1.13
N PRO A 43 14.19 -2.01 -1.22
CA PRO A 43 13.82 -1.04 -0.18
C PRO A 43 13.56 -1.73 1.17
N PRO A 44 13.78 -1.02 2.31
CA PRO A 44 13.52 -1.54 3.65
C PRO A 44 12.10 -2.11 3.82
N VAL A 45 11.10 -1.40 3.32
CA VAL A 45 9.68 -1.79 3.33
C VAL A 45 9.13 -1.77 1.90
N PRO A 46 9.20 -2.88 1.16
CA PRO A 46 8.68 -2.92 -0.21
C PRO A 46 7.17 -2.67 -0.24
N VAL A 47 6.74 -1.81 -1.17
CA VAL A 47 5.31 -1.59 -1.49
C VAL A 47 4.77 -2.62 -2.49
N LEU A 48 5.60 -3.56 -2.94
CA LEU A 48 5.17 -4.73 -3.70
C LEU A 48 4.86 -5.86 -2.72
N LEU A 49 3.60 -6.31 -2.71
CA LEU A 49 3.11 -7.27 -1.73
C LEU A 49 3.84 -8.61 -1.83
N HIS A 50 4.18 -9.07 -3.04
CA HIS A 50 4.93 -10.33 -3.17
C HIS A 50 6.30 -10.25 -2.48
N ALA A 51 6.98 -9.11 -2.57
CA ALA A 51 8.30 -8.92 -1.98
C ALA A 51 8.23 -8.81 -0.45
N ALA A 52 7.24 -8.10 0.08
CA ALA A 52 7.03 -7.98 1.52
C ALA A 52 6.58 -9.30 2.17
N LEU A 53 5.76 -10.09 1.46
CA LEU A 53 5.13 -11.30 1.99
C LEU A 53 5.86 -12.60 1.60
N GLY A 54 6.99 -12.50 0.88
CA GLY A 54 7.77 -13.67 0.45
C GLY A 54 7.05 -14.57 -0.57
N MET A 55 6.18 -13.99 -1.40
CA MET A 55 5.42 -14.71 -2.42
C MET A 55 6.17 -14.71 -3.76
N GLU A 56 5.87 -15.69 -4.62
CA GLU A 56 6.33 -15.69 -6.00
C GLU A 56 5.64 -14.55 -6.78
N GLY A 57 6.43 -13.71 -7.45
CA GLY A 57 5.96 -12.45 -8.02
C GLY A 57 5.07 -12.60 -9.25
N GLY A 58 5.25 -13.64 -10.07
CA GLY A 58 4.34 -13.95 -11.18
C GLY A 58 2.96 -14.33 -10.67
N HIS A 59 2.92 -15.28 -9.74
CA HIS A 59 1.71 -15.78 -9.11
C HIS A 59 0.94 -14.68 -8.38
N ALA A 60 1.63 -13.86 -7.57
CA ALA A 60 1.00 -12.75 -6.86
C ALA A 60 0.36 -11.74 -7.83
N ARG A 61 1.04 -11.42 -8.95
CA ARG A 61 0.49 -10.49 -9.94
C ARG A 61 -0.73 -11.06 -10.65
N GLU A 62 -0.71 -12.34 -11.01
CA GLU A 62 -1.89 -13.00 -11.60
C GLU A 62 -3.07 -13.02 -10.64
N GLU A 63 -2.84 -13.35 -9.37
CA GLU A 63 -3.86 -13.32 -8.33
C GLU A 63 -4.45 -11.91 -8.18
N TRP A 64 -3.61 -10.89 -8.04
CA TRP A 64 -4.04 -9.50 -7.93
C TRP A 64 -4.77 -9.00 -9.18
N MET A 65 -4.36 -9.39 -10.39
CA MET A 65 -5.12 -9.07 -11.60
C MET A 65 -6.54 -9.67 -11.56
N ARG A 66 -6.73 -10.88 -11.02
CA ARG A 66 -8.06 -11.49 -10.86
C ARG A 66 -8.91 -10.72 -9.84
N VAL A 67 -8.33 -10.36 -8.69
CA VAL A 67 -9.00 -9.56 -7.65
C VAL A 67 -9.44 -8.20 -8.21
N LEU A 68 -8.53 -7.47 -8.84
CA LEU A 68 -8.82 -6.16 -9.44
C LEU A 68 -9.91 -6.27 -10.51
N ASN A 69 -9.83 -7.29 -11.38
CA ASN A 69 -10.84 -7.50 -12.41
C ASN A 69 -12.22 -7.86 -11.83
N PHE A 70 -12.28 -8.69 -10.77
CA PHE A 70 -13.52 -8.99 -10.05
C PHE A 70 -14.16 -7.71 -9.47
N LEU A 71 -13.33 -6.81 -8.94
CA LEU A 71 -13.75 -5.51 -8.44
C LEU A 71 -14.02 -4.48 -9.55
N GLY A 72 -13.96 -4.87 -10.82
CA GLY A 72 -14.24 -3.99 -11.96
C GLY A 72 -13.10 -3.01 -12.29
N LEU A 73 -11.96 -3.11 -11.61
CA LEU A 73 -10.75 -2.37 -11.93
C LEU A 73 -10.02 -3.04 -13.10
N ARG A 74 -10.21 -2.49 -14.30
CA ARG A 74 -9.47 -2.95 -15.48
C ARG A 74 -8.03 -2.47 -15.40
N TRP A 75 -7.11 -3.38 -15.10
CA TRP A 75 -5.68 -3.10 -15.08
C TRP A 75 -5.09 -3.02 -16.50
N GLN A 76 -5.46 -1.98 -17.25
CA GLN A 76 -4.88 -1.70 -18.56
C GLN A 76 -4.02 -0.43 -18.48
N GLN A 77 -2.72 -0.56 -18.80
CA GLN A 77 -1.73 0.53 -18.77
C GLN A 77 -1.45 1.15 -17.39
N GLY A 78 -1.39 0.33 -16.33
CA GLY A 78 -1.05 0.79 -15.00
C GLY A 78 0.40 1.26 -14.88
N ALA A 79 0.63 2.46 -14.35
CA ALA A 79 1.97 2.97 -13.98
C ALA A 79 2.58 2.27 -12.75
N LEU A 80 1.85 1.31 -12.17
CA LEU A 80 2.25 0.50 -11.03
C LEU A 80 2.04 -0.99 -11.39
N PRO A 81 2.70 -1.93 -10.70
CA PRO A 81 2.36 -3.36 -10.77
C PRO A 81 0.99 -3.66 -10.11
N PRO A 82 0.28 -4.73 -10.51
CA PRO A 82 -1.00 -5.12 -9.91
C PRO A 82 -0.91 -5.42 -8.41
N ASP A 83 0.22 -6.00 -7.97
CA ASP A 83 0.48 -6.40 -6.58
C ASP A 83 1.09 -5.27 -5.74
N HIS A 84 1.05 -4.04 -6.23
CA HIS A 84 1.48 -2.88 -5.47
C HIS A 84 0.46 -2.54 -4.38
N LEU A 85 0.92 -1.98 -3.26
CA LEU A 85 0.08 -1.65 -2.11
C LEU A 85 -1.04 -0.66 -2.47
N ALA A 86 -0.74 0.41 -3.21
CA ALA A 86 -1.75 1.38 -3.65
C ALA A 86 -2.96 0.76 -4.40
N PRO A 87 -2.78 -0.11 -5.41
CA PRO A 87 -3.88 -0.91 -5.98
C PRO A 87 -4.59 -1.81 -4.96
N GLY A 88 -3.88 -2.37 -4.00
CA GLY A 88 -4.47 -3.11 -2.88
C GLY A 88 -5.40 -2.23 -2.01
N CYS A 89 -5.00 -0.99 -1.72
CA CYS A 89 -5.84 -0.03 -1.01
C CYS A 89 -7.07 0.39 -1.85
N GLU A 90 -6.92 0.54 -3.16
CA GLU A 90 -8.03 0.83 -4.08
C GLU A 90 -9.03 -0.33 -4.15
N ALA A 91 -8.53 -1.57 -4.19
CA ALA A 91 -9.34 -2.78 -4.10
C ALA A 91 -10.13 -2.83 -2.78
N LEU A 92 -9.47 -2.53 -1.65
CA LEU A 92 -10.12 -2.46 -0.34
C LEU A 92 -11.22 -1.39 -0.31
N ALA A 93 -10.94 -0.19 -0.82
CA ALA A 93 -11.93 0.90 -0.85
C ALA A 93 -13.18 0.51 -1.66
N ILE A 94 -13.02 -0.17 -2.80
CA ILE A 94 -14.14 -0.65 -3.61
C ILE A 94 -14.90 -1.76 -2.89
N ALA A 95 -14.21 -2.67 -2.20
CA ALA A 95 -14.87 -3.72 -1.42
C ALA A 95 -15.72 -3.12 -0.29
N ILE A 96 -15.21 -2.08 0.39
CA ILE A 96 -15.96 -1.33 1.41
C ILE A 96 -17.19 -0.65 0.80
N ASP A 97 -17.03 0.08 -0.32
CA ASP A 97 -18.12 0.78 -1.01
C ASP A 97 -19.24 -0.18 -1.48
N ARG A 98 -18.88 -1.45 -1.75
CA ARG A 98 -19.82 -2.50 -2.15
C ARG A 98 -20.41 -3.30 -0.99
N GLU A 99 -20.03 -3.00 0.25
CA GLU A 99 -20.41 -3.79 1.43
C GLU A 99 -20.02 -5.29 1.28
N ASP A 100 -18.93 -5.58 0.55
CA ASP A 100 -18.43 -6.95 0.36
C ASP A 100 -17.52 -7.34 1.54
N GLU A 101 -18.15 -7.69 2.67
CA GLU A 101 -17.48 -8.03 3.92
C GLU A 101 -16.44 -9.15 3.76
N VAL A 102 -16.72 -10.13 2.90
CA VAL A 102 -15.81 -11.25 2.64
C VAL A 102 -14.55 -10.74 1.96
N MET A 103 -14.70 -9.93 0.90
CA MET A 103 -13.54 -9.34 0.22
C MET A 103 -12.77 -8.40 1.14
N VAL A 104 -13.45 -7.58 1.95
CA VAL A 104 -12.80 -6.72 2.95
C VAL A 104 -11.95 -7.55 3.92
N SER A 105 -12.52 -8.63 4.45
CA SER A 105 -11.82 -9.53 5.38
C SER A 105 -10.61 -10.20 4.73
N GLU A 106 -10.79 -10.76 3.53
CA GLU A 106 -9.71 -11.44 2.79
C GLU A 106 -8.57 -10.47 2.44
N LEU A 107 -8.88 -9.29 1.91
CA LEU A 107 -7.86 -8.28 1.57
C LEU A 107 -7.08 -7.84 2.80
N ARG A 108 -7.80 -7.59 3.91
CA ARG A 108 -7.22 -7.17 5.18
C ARG A 108 -6.31 -8.24 5.76
N GLU A 109 -6.81 -9.45 5.94
CA GLU A 109 -6.15 -10.51 6.72
C GLU A 109 -5.05 -11.21 5.93
N ARG A 110 -5.24 -11.37 4.62
CA ARG A 110 -4.29 -12.11 3.78
C ARG A 110 -3.15 -11.25 3.27
N TYR A 111 -3.35 -9.94 3.10
CA TYR A 111 -2.36 -9.07 2.47
C TYR A 111 -2.00 -7.84 3.29
N LEU A 112 -2.98 -7.01 3.67
CA LEU A 112 -2.69 -5.66 4.18
C LEU A 112 -2.19 -5.67 5.63
N LEU A 113 -2.80 -6.44 6.53
CA LEU A 113 -2.28 -6.61 7.90
C LEU A 113 -0.92 -7.34 7.93
N PRO A 114 -0.70 -8.42 7.16
CA PRO A 114 0.63 -9.01 7.01
C PRO A 114 1.68 -8.02 6.51
N TRP A 115 1.33 -7.13 5.58
CA TRP A 115 2.23 -6.07 5.14
C TRP A 115 2.55 -5.07 6.26
N CYS A 116 1.54 -4.66 7.05
CA CYS A 116 1.76 -3.78 8.21
C CYS A 116 2.71 -4.42 9.23
N LYS A 117 2.49 -5.70 9.55
CA LYS A 117 3.39 -6.46 10.44
C LYS A 117 4.83 -6.43 9.94
N PHE A 118 5.04 -6.71 8.64
CA PHE A 118 6.36 -6.63 8.03
C PHE A 118 6.95 -5.21 8.13
N ALA A 119 6.16 -4.17 7.85
CA ALA A 119 6.60 -2.78 7.94
C ALA A 119 7.04 -2.43 9.37
N HIS A 120 6.28 -2.83 10.39
CA HIS A 120 6.66 -2.61 11.80
C HIS A 120 7.97 -3.28 12.18
N GLU A 121 8.16 -4.55 11.78
CA GLU A 121 9.41 -5.27 12.05
C GLU A 121 10.62 -4.54 11.44
N ARG A 122 10.47 -3.96 10.24
CA ARG A 122 11.52 -3.24 9.52
C ARG A 122 11.74 -1.80 9.96
N LEU A 123 10.73 -1.19 10.58
CA LEU A 123 10.77 0.19 11.09
C LEU A 123 10.94 0.24 12.62
N THR A 124 11.29 -0.88 13.27
CA THR A 124 11.42 -0.97 14.74
C THR A 124 12.32 0.14 15.32
N ASP A 125 13.44 0.43 14.64
CA ASP A 125 14.44 1.41 15.07
C ASP A 125 14.23 2.82 14.46
N ASP A 126 13.16 3.02 13.67
CA ASP A 126 12.82 4.31 13.06
C ASP A 126 11.73 5.03 13.89
N PRO A 127 12.06 6.09 14.66
CA PRO A 127 11.06 6.91 15.36
C PRO A 127 10.35 7.90 14.43
N GLY A 128 10.63 7.88 13.13
CA GLY A 128 10.22 8.86 12.15
C GLY A 128 8.81 8.67 11.59
N THR A 129 8.41 9.62 10.73
CA THR A 129 7.08 9.69 10.12
C THR A 129 6.66 8.41 9.40
N MET A 130 7.59 7.64 8.84
CA MET A 130 7.26 6.42 8.08
C MET A 130 6.68 5.32 8.96
N ARG A 131 7.18 5.19 10.20
CA ARG A 131 6.61 4.30 11.19
C ARG A 131 5.19 4.71 11.57
N VAL A 132 4.98 6.00 11.83
CA VAL A 132 3.65 6.54 12.17
C VAL A 132 2.64 6.27 11.05
N LEU A 133 3.05 6.34 9.78
CA LEU A 133 2.18 6.00 8.65
C LEU A 133 1.77 4.52 8.66
N ALA A 134 2.72 3.61 8.89
CA ALA A 134 2.41 2.19 9.00
C ALA A 134 1.48 1.90 10.17
N GLU A 135 1.69 2.54 11.33
CA GLU A 135 0.86 2.37 12.53
C GLU A 135 -0.57 2.90 12.31
N ARG A 136 -0.72 4.06 11.66
CA ARG A 136 -2.03 4.60 11.28
C ARG A 136 -2.77 3.66 10.33
N PHE A 137 -2.09 3.20 9.29
CA PHE A 137 -2.69 2.29 8.32
C PHE A 137 -3.12 0.96 8.96
N GLU A 138 -2.30 0.38 9.84
CA GLU A 138 -2.67 -0.82 10.59
C GLU A 138 -3.91 -0.57 11.47
N SER A 139 -3.95 0.57 12.17
CA SER A 139 -5.10 0.96 13.00
C SER A 139 -6.38 1.05 12.17
N ASP A 140 -6.33 1.72 11.01
CA ASP A 140 -7.48 1.84 10.11
C ASP A 140 -7.98 0.46 9.67
N LEU A 141 -7.07 -0.43 9.28
CA LEU A 141 -7.41 -1.80 8.88
C LEU A 141 -8.06 -2.58 10.03
N ARG A 142 -7.58 -2.43 11.26
CA ARG A 142 -8.15 -3.11 12.44
C ARG A 142 -9.54 -2.58 12.77
N LEU A 143 -9.82 -1.30 12.56
CA LEU A 143 -11.16 -0.73 12.74
C LEU A 143 -12.18 -1.34 11.76
N LEU A 144 -11.75 -1.66 10.53
CA LEU A 144 -12.62 -2.35 9.55
C LEU A 144 -13.06 -3.76 9.99
N ALA A 145 -12.44 -4.37 11.01
CA ALA A 145 -12.89 -5.66 11.55
C ALA A 145 -14.11 -5.53 12.49
N SER A 146 -14.52 -4.29 12.80
CA SER A 146 -15.65 -3.96 13.65
C SER A 146 -16.89 -3.45 12.90
N LEU A 147 -16.80 -3.40 11.56
CA LEU A 147 -17.93 -3.22 10.65
C LEU A 147 -18.59 -4.57 10.40
#